data_AF-A0A1Q7WBZ8-F1
#
_entry.id   AF-A0A1Q7WBZ8-F1
#
_cell.length_a   1.000
_cell.length_b   1.000
_cell.length_c   1.000
_cell.angle_alpha   90.00
_cell.angle_beta   90.00
_cell.angle_gamma   90.00
#
_symmetry.space_group_name_H-M   'P 1'
#
loop_
_entity.id
_entity.type
_entity.pdbx_description
1 polymer ?
#
loop_
_entity_poly.entity_id
_entity_poly.type
_entity_poly.pdbx_seq_one_letter_code
_entity_poly.pdbx_strand_id
1 'polypeptide(L)'
;MSPARVEAARFAGTQRLAPVLRTVPGLVRMLVLWHPTERRMAVLHLATSIAALEAVSQAVMSTKLLPGEDPALLPGPDRITQLRVAAYRPAVRSPK
;
A
#
# COMPACT_ATOMS: atom_id res chain seq x y z
N MET A 1 13.14 -5.36 -8.32
CA MET A 1 12.09 -6.39 -8.47
C MET A 1 12.11 -6.95 -9.88
N SER A 2 11.82 -8.26 -10.04
CA SER A 2 11.61 -8.87 -11.36
C SER A 2 10.26 -8.48 -11.94
N PRO A 3 10.05 -8.56 -13.27
CA PRO A 3 8.76 -8.27 -13.90
C PRO A 3 7.60 -9.10 -13.30
N ALA A 4 7.81 -10.40 -13.06
CA ALA A 4 6.81 -11.27 -12.44
C ALA A 4 6.40 -10.80 -11.04
N ARG A 5 7.37 -10.36 -10.20
CA ARG A 5 7.06 -9.80 -8.87
C ARG A 5 6.27 -8.50 -8.96
N VAL A 6 6.52 -7.67 -9.97
CA VAL A 6 5.78 -6.41 -10.16
C VAL A 6 4.32 -6.71 -10.53
N GLU A 7 4.10 -7.66 -11.45
CA GLU A 7 2.74 -8.04 -11.86
C GLU A 7 1.96 -8.68 -10.71
N ALA A 8 2.58 -9.62 -10.00
CA ALA A 8 1.98 -10.22 -8.80
C ALA A 8 1.60 -9.16 -7.76
N ALA A 9 2.48 -8.19 -7.48
CA ALA A 9 2.21 -7.11 -6.54
C ALA A 9 1.07 -6.19 -7.00
N ARG A 10 0.96 -5.90 -8.31
CA ARG A 10 -0.14 -5.11 -8.88
C ARG A 10 -1.47 -5.84 -8.78
N PHE A 11 -1.50 -7.13 -9.12
CA PHE A 11 -2.69 -7.95 -9.00
C PHE A 11 -3.14 -8.03 -7.53
N ALA A 12 -2.25 -8.43 -6.63
CA ALA A 12 -2.51 -8.46 -5.19
C ALA A 12 -3.02 -7.12 -4.66
N GLY A 13 -2.34 -6.03 -5.02
CA GLY A 13 -2.67 -4.68 -4.59
C GLY A 13 -4.05 -4.22 -5.05
N THR A 14 -4.43 -4.52 -6.29
CA THR A 14 -5.69 -4.04 -6.89
C THR A 14 -6.87 -4.95 -6.58
N GLN A 15 -6.69 -6.27 -6.66
CA GLN A 15 -7.77 -7.24 -6.57
C GLN A 15 -8.04 -7.70 -5.14
N ARG A 16 -6.99 -7.87 -4.33
CA ARG A 16 -7.13 -8.40 -2.95
C ARG A 16 -7.04 -7.31 -1.89
N LEU A 17 -6.01 -6.48 -1.95
CA LEU A 17 -5.69 -5.55 -0.85
C LEU A 17 -6.52 -4.27 -0.91
N ALA A 18 -6.63 -3.61 -2.07
CA ALA A 18 -7.38 -2.36 -2.18
C ALA A 18 -8.84 -2.44 -1.69
N PRO A 19 -9.63 -3.51 -1.95
CA PRO A 19 -10.97 -3.65 -1.40
C PRO A 19 -11.00 -3.65 0.13
N VAL A 20 -10.13 -4.43 0.77
CA VAL A 20 -10.05 -4.51 2.24
C VAL A 20 -9.51 -3.21 2.84
N LEU A 21 -8.50 -2.59 2.24
CA LEU A 21 -7.92 -1.35 2.78
C LEU A 21 -8.93 -0.20 2.81
N ARG A 22 -9.89 -0.15 1.87
CA ARG A 22 -10.96 0.86 1.88
C ARG A 22 -11.90 0.76 3.08
N THR A 23 -11.94 -0.38 3.78
CA THR A 23 -12.81 -0.56 4.94
C THR A 23 -12.12 -0.17 6.26
N VAL A 24 -10.82 0.12 6.25
CA VAL A 24 -10.06 0.46 7.46
C VAL A 24 -10.34 1.90 7.89
N PRO A 25 -10.96 2.13 9.06
CA PRO A 25 -11.21 3.48 9.55
C PRO A 25 -9.91 4.25 9.80
N GLY A 26 -9.88 5.52 9.40
CA GLY A 26 -8.71 6.39 9.59
C GLY A 26 -7.61 6.23 8.54
N LEU A 27 -7.70 5.27 7.61
CA LEU A 27 -6.86 5.26 6.42
C LEU A 27 -7.33 6.36 5.46
N VAL A 28 -6.46 7.33 5.17
CA VAL A 28 -6.78 8.49 4.33
C VAL A 28 -6.47 8.20 2.86
N ARG A 29 -5.30 7.63 2.59
CA ARG A 29 -4.83 7.37 1.22
C ARG A 29 -3.74 6.31 1.20
N MET A 30 -3.72 5.54 0.12
CA MET A 30 -2.60 4.68 -0.27
C MET A 30 -1.99 5.21 -1.56
N LEU A 31 -0.66 5.32 -1.61
CA LEU A 31 0.11 5.62 -2.82
C LEU A 31 1.04 4.46 -3.12
N VAL A 32 1.08 4.05 -4.39
CA VAL A 32 2.07 3.07 -4.89
C VAL A 32 3.03 3.82 -5.79
N LEU A 33 4.30 3.86 -5.39
CA LEU A 33 5.37 4.58 -6.08
C LEU A 33 6.29 3.54 -6.74
N TRP A 34 6.52 3.69 -8.04
CA TRP A 34 7.40 2.83 -8.82
C TRP A 34 8.64 3.59 -9.25
N HIS A 35 9.81 3.03 -8.96
CA HIS A 35 11.09 3.53 -9.43
C HIS A 35 11.53 2.71 -10.66
N PRO A 36 11.48 3.26 -11.89
CA PRO A 36 11.67 2.47 -13.11
C PRO A 36 13.10 1.93 -13.28
N THR A 37 14.12 2.73 -12.97
CA THR A 37 15.53 2.36 -13.18
C THR A 37 16.00 1.30 -12.17
N GLU A 38 15.85 1.59 -10.86
CA GLU A 38 16.19 0.65 -9.80
C GLU A 38 15.18 -0.50 -9.62
N ARG A 39 14.05 -0.46 -10.33
CA ARG A 39 12.96 -1.44 -10.24
C ARG A 39 12.49 -1.66 -8.80
N ARG A 40 12.31 -0.58 -8.05
CA ARG A 40 11.85 -0.59 -6.65
C ARG A 40 10.41 -0.10 -6.55
N MET A 41 9.70 -0.62 -5.56
CA MET A 41 8.34 -0.20 -5.25
C MET A 41 8.31 0.30 -3.80
N ALA A 42 7.63 1.42 -3.58
CA ALA A 42 7.29 1.90 -2.24
C ALA A 42 5.78 2.06 -2.13
N VAL A 43 5.21 1.56 -1.04
CA VAL A 43 3.78 1.75 -0.72
C VAL A 43 3.69 2.67 0.49
N LEU A 44 3.02 3.80 0.33
CA LEU A 44 2.80 4.77 1.40
C LEU A 44 1.33 4.74 1.82
N HIS A 45 1.09 4.42 3.09
CA HIS A 45 -0.21 4.59 3.73
C HIS A 45 -0.19 5.90 4.54
N LEU A 46 -1.16 6.76 4.28
CA LEU A 46 -1.43 7.96 5.06
C LEU A 46 -2.65 7.70 5.94
N ALA A 47 -2.50 7.86 7.25
CA ALA A 47 -3.57 7.61 8.20
C ALA A 47 -3.63 8.70 9.27
N THR A 48 -4.78 8.82 9.93
CA THR A 48 -5.01 9.81 11.00
C THR A 48 -4.43 9.40 12.35
N SER A 49 -4.00 8.15 12.51
CA SER A 49 -3.40 7.63 13.74
C SER A 49 -2.47 6.44 13.47
N ILE A 50 -1.62 6.12 14.45
CA ILE A 50 -0.79 4.91 14.42
C ILE A 50 -1.67 3.65 14.48
N ALA A 51 -2.72 3.67 15.31
CA ALA A 51 -3.68 2.56 15.41
C ALA A 51 -4.35 2.23 14.06
N ALA A 52 -4.60 3.23 13.21
CA ALA A 52 -5.11 2.99 11.86
C ALA A 52 -4.07 2.31 10.95
N LEU A 53 -2.77 2.61 11.11
CA LEU A 53 -1.70 1.90 10.39
C LEU A 53 -1.54 0.45 10.86
N GLU A 54 -1.69 0.21 12.16
CA GLU A 54 -1.72 -1.16 12.72
C GLU A 54 -2.92 -1.94 12.20
N ALA A 55 -4.11 -1.32 12.15
CA ALA A 55 -5.31 -1.91 11.57
C ALA A 55 -5.13 -2.26 10.08
N VAL A 56 -4.43 -1.42 9.31
CA VAL A 56 -4.02 -1.75 7.93
C VAL A 56 -3.17 -3.02 7.90
N SER A 57 -2.15 -3.11 8.75
CA SER A 57 -1.28 -4.29 8.81
C SER A 57 -2.08 -5.55 9.14
N GLN A 58 -2.98 -5.48 10.13
CA GLN A 58 -3.83 -6.62 10.50
C GLN A 58 -4.80 -7.01 9.38
N ALA A 59 -5.40 -6.02 8.71
CA ALA A 59 -6.29 -6.26 7.58
C ALA A 59 -5.56 -6.95 6.43
N VAL A 60 -4.34 -6.53 6.08
CA VAL A 60 -3.52 -7.18 5.06
C VAL A 60 -3.18 -8.62 5.45
N MET A 61 -2.70 -8.84 6.68
CA MET A 61 -2.26 -10.16 7.16
C MET A 61 -3.41 -11.16 7.33
N SER A 62 -4.65 -10.69 7.47
CA SER A 62 -5.83 -11.57 7.56
C SER A 62 -6.42 -11.94 6.20
N THR A 63 -5.98 -11.32 5.09
CA THR A 63 -6.43 -11.69 3.75
C THR A 63 -5.80 -13.00 3.28
N LYS A 64 -6.63 -13.93 2.82
CA LYS A 64 -6.16 -15.10 2.09
C LYS A 64 -5.76 -14.72 0.67
N LEU A 65 -4.75 -15.39 0.13
CA LEU A 65 -4.38 -15.25 -1.28
C LEU A 65 -5.55 -15.67 -2.18
N LEU A 66 -5.72 -14.94 -3.27
CA LEU A 66 -6.65 -15.25 -4.36
C LEU A 66 -6.08 -16.35 -5.26
N PRO A 67 -6.94 -17.07 -6.00
CA PRO A 67 -6.48 -17.99 -7.04
C PRO A 67 -5.50 -17.32 -8.01
N GLY A 68 -4.38 -17.99 -8.28
CA GLY A 68 -3.33 -17.49 -9.19
C GLY A 68 -2.28 -16.59 -8.53
N GLU A 69 -2.45 -16.20 -7.26
CA GLU A 69 -1.34 -15.57 -6.53
C GLU A 69 -0.30 -16.61 -6.10
N ASP A 70 0.96 -16.36 -6.46
CA ASP A 70 2.10 -17.13 -5.98
C ASP A 70 2.69 -16.47 -4.71
N PRO A 71 2.65 -17.15 -3.55
CA PRO A 71 3.24 -16.64 -2.31
C PRO A 71 4.73 -16.29 -2.45
N ALA A 72 5.49 -17.03 -3.27
CA ALA A 72 6.93 -16.79 -3.45
C ALA A 72 7.22 -15.45 -4.15
N LEU A 73 6.27 -14.93 -4.92
CA LEU A 73 6.36 -13.61 -5.56
C LEU A 73 5.91 -12.46 -4.64
N LEU A 74 5.30 -12.78 -3.50
CA LEU A 74 4.71 -11.84 -2.54
C LEU A 74 5.36 -11.92 -1.13
N PRO A 75 6.69 -11.80 -1.00
CA PRO A 75 7.37 -11.92 0.30
C PRO A 75 7.11 -10.76 1.27
N GLY A 76 6.28 -9.79 0.87
CA GLY A 76 6.06 -8.55 1.62
C GLY A 76 7.16 -7.50 1.37
N PRO A 77 7.14 -6.40 2.14
CA PRO A 77 8.11 -5.32 2.02
C PRO A 77 9.46 -5.70 2.66
N ASP A 78 10.56 -5.32 2.00
CA ASP A 78 11.91 -5.53 2.55
C ASP A 78 12.20 -4.62 3.76
N ARG A 79 11.47 -3.49 3.87
CA ARG A 79 11.57 -2.52 4.97
C ARG A 79 10.23 -1.83 5.21
N ILE A 80 9.93 -1.57 6.48
CA ILE A 80 8.80 -0.77 6.92
C ILE A 80 9.33 0.40 7.75
N THR A 81 8.76 1.59 7.60
CA THR A 81 9.10 2.76 8.42
C THR A 81 7.84 3.58 8.68
N GLN A 82 7.62 3.93 9.94
CA GLN A 82 6.53 4.82 10.35
C GLN A 82 7.07 6.24 10.49
N LEU A 83 6.35 7.20 9.92
CA LEU A 83 6.71 8.61 9.94
C LEU A 83 5.52 9.43 10.43
N ARG A 84 5.80 10.46 11.22
CA ARG A 84 4.80 11.44 11.63
C ARG A 84 4.78 12.59 10.64
N VAL A 85 3.59 12.95 10.16
CA VAL A 85 3.40 14.17 9.38
C VAL A 85 3.60 15.37 10.31
N ALA A 86 4.66 16.14 10.09
CA ALA A 86 4.96 17.33 10.90
C ALA A 86 4.23 18.58 10.40
N ALA A 87 4.03 18.69 9.08
CA ALA A 87 3.33 19.78 8.43
C ALA A 87 2.75 19.31 7.09
N TYR A 88 1.70 19.99 6.61
CA TYR A 88 1.16 19.79 5.27
C TYR A 88 0.73 21.12 4.66
N ARG A 89 0.69 21.19 3.33
CA ARG A 89 0.10 22.31 2.59
C ARG A 89 -1.14 21.81 1.85
N PRO A 90 -2.32 22.46 2.02
CA PRO A 90 -3.49 22.15 1.21
C PRO A 90 -3.18 22.32 -0.28
N ALA A 91 -3.77 21.46 -1.12
CA ALA A 91 -3.74 21.69 -2.55
C ALA A 91 -4.51 22.98 -2.87
N VAL A 92 -3.95 23.83 -3.72
CA VAL A 92 -4.69 24.96 -4.29
C VAL A 92 -5.75 24.36 -5.21
N ARG A 93 -7.03 24.53 -4.89
CA ARG A 93 -8.10 24.17 -5.82
C ARG A 93 -8.06 25.15 -6.99
N SER A 94 -7.86 24.67 -8.20
CA SER A 94 -8.16 25.46 -9.40
C SER A 94 -9.67 25.77 -9.41
N PRO A 95 -10.09 27.00 -9.75
CA PRO A 95 -11.49 27.30 -10.04
C PRO A 95 -11.98 26.37 -11.16
N LYS A 96 -13.21 25.89 -11.04
CA LYS A 96 -13.90 25.16 -12.13
C LYS A 96 -14.30 26.14 -13.23
#